data_AF-R6J4F8-F1
#
_entry.id   AF-R6J4F8-F1
#
_cell.length_a   1.000
_cell.length_b   1.000
_cell.length_c   1.000
_cell.angle_alpha   90.00
_cell.angle_beta   90.00
_cell.angle_gamma   90.00
#
_symmetry.space_group_name_H-M   'P 1'
#
loop_
_entity.id
_entity.type
_entity.pdbx_description
1 polymer ?
#
loop_
_entity_poly.entity_id
_entity_poly.type
_entity_poly.pdbx_seq_one_letter_code
_entity_poly.pdbx_strand_id
1 'polypeptide(L)'
;MERPYVFMQRALVTFKAAGLHSPLAGPSQEEFWLQLWVERYGALEASLFTGCVKKLAGERYFPRLHDMDEAVQDAQKRLLLARRRTQEHRADCHEPDLFDQANSKRRVRELIEHLEKKFTLAAGQ
;
A
#
# COMPACT_ATOMS: atom_id res chain seq x y z
N MET A 1 17.96 -2.41 6.48
CA MET A 1 16.82 -2.34 7.40
C MET A 1 17.21 -1.44 8.56
N GLU A 2 16.41 -0.40 8.88
CA GLU A 2 16.61 0.32 10.14
C GLU A 2 16.52 -0.69 11.30
N ARG A 3 17.43 -0.60 12.27
CA ARG A 3 17.37 -1.48 13.45
C ARG A 3 16.07 -1.19 14.21
N PRO A 4 15.30 -2.20 14.66
CA PRO A 4 14.02 -2.03 15.35
C PRO A 4 13.99 -0.92 16.41
N TYR A 5 15.06 -0.85 17.19
CA TYR A 5 15.28 0.20 18.20
C TYR A 5 15.19 1.63 17.67
N VAL A 6 15.72 1.93 16.48
CA VAL A 6 15.84 3.30 15.95
C VAL A 6 14.46 3.88 15.64
N PHE A 7 13.60 3.12 14.96
CA PHE A 7 12.27 3.62 14.64
C PHE A 7 11.33 3.60 15.84
N MET A 8 11.55 2.71 16.82
CA MET A 8 10.78 2.69 18.07
C MET A 8 11.16 3.86 19.00
N GLN A 9 12.45 4.23 19.06
CA GLN A 9 12.88 5.46 19.73
C GLN A 9 12.25 6.69 19.08
N ARG A 10 12.23 6.77 17.75
CA ARG A 10 11.53 7.85 17.02
C ARG A 10 10.04 7.91 17.35
N ALA A 11 9.39 6.77 17.56
CA ALA A 11 7.99 6.74 17.96
C ALA A 11 7.76 7.34 19.36
N LEU A 12 8.60 7.01 20.34
CA LEU A 12 8.55 7.64 21.66
C LEU A 12 8.73 9.17 21.59
N VAL A 13 9.68 9.63 20.78
CA VAL A 13 9.87 11.07 20.55
C VAL A 13 8.65 11.70 19.89
N THR A 14 7.99 10.99 18.97
CA THR A 14 6.77 11.47 18.30
C THR A 14 5.62 11.64 19.29
N PHE A 15 5.41 10.68 20.21
CA PHE A 15 4.41 10.81 21.26
C PHE A 15 4.73 11.97 22.22
N LYS A 16 6.01 12.13 22.59
CA LYS A 16 6.46 13.23 23.44
C LYS A 16 6.20 14.60 22.78
N ALA A 17 6.46 14.72 21.48
CA ALA A 17 6.18 15.93 20.71
C ALA A 17 4.67 16.23 20.60
N ALA A 18 3.83 15.20 20.63
CA ALA A 18 2.36 15.33 20.66
C ALA A 18 1.81 15.67 22.07
N GLY A 19 2.66 15.86 23.08
CA GLY A 19 2.24 16.09 24.46
C GLY A 19 1.77 14.82 25.17
N LEU A 20 1.95 13.64 24.55
CA LEU A 20 1.63 12.36 25.13
C LEU A 20 2.83 11.89 25.94
N HIS A 21 2.84 12.26 27.21
CA HIS A 21 3.88 11.85 28.14
C HIS A 21 3.67 10.39 28.55
N SER A 22 4.72 9.60 28.40
CA SER A 22 4.77 8.26 28.96
C SER A 22 4.55 8.33 30.47
N PRO A 23 3.66 7.49 31.05
CA PRO A 23 3.48 7.41 32.50
C PRO A 23 4.73 6.84 33.22
N LEU A 24 5.73 6.40 32.47
CA LEU A 24 6.91 5.72 32.97
C LEU A 24 8.06 6.73 33.08
N ALA A 25 8.29 7.23 34.29
CA ALA A 25 9.14 8.38 34.57
C ALA A 25 10.62 8.01 34.84
N GLY A 26 11.17 6.95 34.22
CA GLY A 26 12.55 6.52 34.48
C GLY A 26 13.29 5.98 33.24
N PRO A 27 14.60 6.24 33.11
CA PRO A 27 15.39 5.78 31.95
C PRO A 27 15.39 4.25 31.79
N SER A 28 15.41 3.50 32.90
CA SER A 28 15.30 2.03 32.88
C SER A 28 13.93 1.53 32.39
N GLN A 29 12.88 2.32 32.59
CA GLN A 29 11.54 1.97 32.12
C GLN A 29 11.40 2.26 30.63
N GLU A 30 11.96 3.37 30.12
CA GLU A 30 11.98 3.63 28.67
C GLU A 30 12.72 2.52 27.91
N GLU A 31 13.87 2.07 28.41
CA GLU A 31 14.61 0.94 27.82
C GLU A 31 13.83 -0.37 27.84
N PHE A 32 13.16 -0.68 28.95
CA PHE A 32 12.28 -1.86 29.04
C PHE A 32 11.13 -1.78 28.03
N TRP A 33 10.50 -0.61 27.89
CA TRP A 33 9.42 -0.41 26.93
C TRP A 33 9.89 -0.53 25.48
N LEU A 34 11.07 -0.01 25.17
CA LEU A 34 11.70 -0.20 23.87
C LEU A 34 11.99 -1.67 23.59
N GLN A 35 12.54 -2.41 24.56
CA GLN A 35 12.76 -3.85 24.44
C GLN A 35 11.45 -4.60 24.15
N LEU A 36 10.41 -4.32 24.93
CA LEU A 36 9.10 -4.95 24.76
C LEU A 36 8.49 -4.65 23.38
N TRP A 37 8.63 -3.42 22.90
CA TRP A 37 8.19 -3.06 21.54
C TRP A 37 9.04 -3.74 20.48
N VAL A 38 10.35 -3.90 20.68
CA VAL A 38 11.23 -4.62 19.75
C VAL A 38 10.84 -6.09 19.65
N GLU A 39 10.56 -6.75 20.78
CA GLU A 39 10.12 -8.14 20.79
C GLU A 39 8.76 -8.32 20.09
N ARG A 40 7.84 -7.37 20.30
CA ARG A 40 6.46 -7.49 19.80
C ARG A 40 6.26 -6.98 18.37
N TYR A 41 6.95 -5.92 18.00
CA TYR A 41 6.76 -5.18 16.75
C TYR A 41 8.01 -5.13 15.88
N GLY A 42 9.14 -5.67 16.32
CA GLY A 42 10.42 -5.58 15.58
C GLY A 42 10.42 -6.32 14.25
N ALA A 43 9.51 -7.28 14.06
CA ALA A 43 9.30 -7.97 12.79
C ALA A 43 8.34 -7.23 11.84
N LEU A 44 7.69 -6.15 12.30
CA LEU A 44 6.79 -5.36 11.45
C LEU A 44 7.59 -4.48 10.50
N GLU A 45 6.98 -4.22 9.33
CA GLU A 45 7.46 -3.19 8.43
C GLU A 45 7.45 -1.83 9.13
N ALA A 46 8.59 -1.12 9.08
CA ALA A 46 8.76 0.16 9.76
C ALA A 46 7.72 1.20 9.32
N SER A 47 7.30 1.16 8.05
CA SER A 47 6.25 2.04 7.51
C SER A 47 4.87 1.78 8.13
N LEU A 48 4.52 0.51 8.35
CA LEU A 48 3.27 0.13 8.99
C LEU A 48 3.25 0.59 10.45
N PHE A 49 4.33 0.31 11.19
CA PHE A 49 4.48 0.75 12.57
C PHE A 49 4.42 2.29 12.69
N THR A 50 5.14 3.01 11.84
CA THR A 50 5.12 4.49 11.82
C THR A 50 3.73 5.04 11.51
N GLY A 51 2.96 4.37 10.66
CA GLY A 51 1.57 4.71 10.39
C GLY A 51 0.68 4.59 11.63
N CYS A 52 0.83 3.51 12.40
CA CYS A 52 0.12 3.31 13.67
C CYS A 52 0.48 4.39 14.70
N VAL A 53 1.77 4.70 14.84
CA VAL A 53 2.26 5.76 15.74
C VAL A 53 1.65 7.11 15.39
N LYS A 54 1.63 7.49 14.11
CA LYS A 54 1.01 8.74 13.67
C LYS A 54 -0.48 8.81 13.97
N LYS A 55 -1.21 7.69 13.81
CA LYS A 55 -2.63 7.59 14.15
C LYS A 55 -2.83 7.85 15.65
N LEU A 56 -2.03 7.18 16.49
CA LEU A 56 -2.14 7.27 17.95
C LEU A 56 -1.58 8.57 18.52
N ALA A 57 -0.67 9.25 17.82
CA ALA A 57 -0.17 10.56 18.24
C ALA A 57 -1.26 11.64 18.22
N GLY A 58 -2.37 11.42 17.53
CA GLY A 58 -3.55 12.30 17.57
C GLY A 58 -4.49 12.05 18.75
N GLU A 59 -4.23 11.03 19.58
CA GLU A 59 -5.10 10.66 20.70
C GLU A 59 -4.82 11.48 21.95
N ARG A 60 -5.73 11.39 22.93
CA ARG A 60 -5.69 12.17 24.18
C ARG A 60 -4.75 11.63 25.25
N TYR A 61 -4.30 10.37 25.12
CA TYR A 61 -3.50 9.67 26.11
C TYR A 61 -2.36 8.89 25.44
N PHE A 62 -1.28 8.68 26.19
CA PHE A 62 -0.16 7.85 25.73
C PHE A 62 -0.66 6.41 25.48
N PRO A 63 -0.41 5.84 24.28
CA PRO A 63 -1.00 4.57 23.90
C PRO A 63 -0.47 3.42 24.74
N ARG A 64 -1.37 2.54 25.17
CA ARG A 64 -1.01 1.27 25.80
C ARG A 64 -0.65 0.26 24.72
N LEU A 65 -0.08 -0.88 25.13
CA LEU A 65 0.22 -1.99 24.21
C LEU A 65 -1.01 -2.45 23.43
N HIS A 66 -2.16 -2.55 24.09
CA HIS A 66 -3.41 -2.92 23.44
C HIS A 66 -3.80 -1.94 22.33
N ASP A 67 -3.67 -0.63 22.58
CA ASP A 67 -4.05 0.40 21.61
C ASP A 67 -3.11 0.35 20.38
N MET A 68 -1.82 0.04 20.60
CA MET A 68 -0.86 -0.26 19.53
C MET A 68 -1.19 -1.55 18.77
N ASP A 69 -1.53 -2.64 19.46
CA ASP A 69 -1.91 -3.91 18.84
C ASP A 69 -3.13 -3.77 17.94
N GLU A 70 -4.16 -3.06 18.43
CA GLU A 70 -5.37 -2.79 17.67
C GLU A 70 -5.07 -1.94 16.44
N ALA A 71 -4.23 -0.91 16.58
CA ALA A 71 -3.79 -0.09 15.45
C ALA A 71 -2.99 -0.89 14.41
N VAL A 72 -2.14 -1.83 14.84
CA VAL A 72 -1.39 -2.72 13.94
C VAL A 72 -2.32 -3.69 13.22
N GLN A 73 -3.26 -4.31 13.93
CA GLN A 73 -4.23 -5.24 13.34
C GLN A 73 -5.13 -4.53 12.31
N ASP A 74 -5.62 -3.33 12.63
CA ASP A 74 -6.40 -2.50 11.70
C ASP A 74 -5.57 -2.15 10.45
N ALA A 75 -4.31 -1.71 10.62
CA ALA A 75 -3.42 -1.40 9.51
C ALA A 75 -3.13 -2.62 8.61
N GLN A 76 -2.87 -3.78 9.21
CA GLN A 76 -2.67 -5.03 8.46
C GLN A 76 -3.93 -5.45 7.71
N LYS A 77 -5.10 -5.39 8.35
CA LYS A 77 -6.39 -5.70 7.72
C LYS A 77 -6.67 -4.78 6.53
N ARG A 78 -6.42 -3.47 6.69
CA ARG A 78 -6.55 -2.49 5.59
C ARG A 78 -5.59 -2.79 4.45
N LEU A 79 -4.36 -3.19 4.74
CA LEU A 79 -3.39 -3.57 3.72
C LEU A 79 -3.84 -4.81 2.93
N LEU A 80 -4.38 -5.83 3.61
CA LEU A 80 -4.94 -7.01 2.96
C LEU A 80 -6.14 -6.66 2.07
N LEU A 81 -7.04 -5.81 2.56
CA LEU A 81 -8.18 -5.33 1.77
C LEU A 81 -7.75 -4.48 0.57
N ALA A 82 -6.75 -3.62 0.72
CA ALA A 82 -6.19 -2.85 -0.38
C ALA A 82 -5.58 -3.75 -1.45
N ARG A 83 -4.80 -4.77 -1.03
CA ARG A 83 -4.25 -5.77 -1.95
C ARG A 83 -5.34 -6.54 -2.68
N ARG A 84 -6.39 -6.96 -1.97
CA ARG A 84 -7.56 -7.61 -2.58
C ARG A 84 -8.21 -6.70 -3.62
N ARG A 85 -8.50 -5.44 -3.29
CA ARG A 85 -9.09 -4.47 -4.24
C ARG A 85 -8.21 -4.23 -5.46
N THR A 86 -6.88 -4.20 -5.30
CA THR A 86 -5.95 -4.08 -6.42
C THR A 86 -5.93 -5.33 -7.28
N GLN A 87 -6.05 -6.53 -6.69
CA GLN A 87 -6.19 -7.77 -7.45
C GLN A 87 -7.53 -7.84 -8.18
N GLU A 88 -8.62 -7.44 -7.53
CA GLU A 88 -9.96 -7.34 -8.13
C GLU A 88 -9.96 -6.32 -9.28
N HIS A 89 -9.41 -5.13 -9.08
CA HIS A 89 -9.24 -4.15 -10.17
C HIS A 89 -8.36 -4.68 -11.31
N ARG A 90 -7.30 -5.42 -11.01
CA ARG A 90 -6.48 -6.07 -12.06
C ARG A 90 -7.21 -7.18 -12.78
N ALA A 91 -8.16 -7.85 -12.13
CA ALA A 91 -8.98 -8.90 -12.75
C ALA A 91 -10.14 -8.31 -13.57
N ASP A 92 -10.71 -7.19 -13.12
CA ASP A 92 -11.81 -6.48 -13.77
C ASP A 92 -11.31 -5.62 -14.94
N CYS A 93 -10.10 -5.06 -14.83
CA CYS A 93 -9.33 -4.57 -15.96
C CYS A 93 -8.69 -5.76 -16.69
N HIS A 94 -9.49 -6.52 -17.44
CA HIS A 94 -8.95 -7.19 -18.62
C HIS A 94 -8.40 -6.07 -19.49
N GLU A 95 -7.07 -5.98 -19.59
CA GLU A 95 -6.39 -5.07 -20.50
C GLU A 95 -7.09 -5.25 -21.85
N PRO A 96 -7.80 -4.23 -22.40
CA PRO A 96 -8.32 -4.36 -23.74
C PRO A 96 -7.10 -4.66 -24.59
N ASP A 97 -7.08 -5.82 -25.24
CA ASP A 97 -5.94 -6.28 -26.03
C ASP A 97 -5.66 -5.20 -27.08
N LEU A 98 -4.73 -4.30 -26.76
CA LEU A 98 -4.31 -3.18 -27.61
C LEU A 98 -3.76 -3.70 -28.94
N PHE A 99 -3.48 -5.00 -29.00
CA PHE A 99 -3.07 -5.76 -30.15
C PHE A 99 -3.95 -6.99 -30.35
N ASP A 100 -5.28 -6.85 -30.36
CA ASP A 100 -6.18 -7.87 -30.93
C ASP A 100 -5.82 -8.06 -32.40
N GLN A 101 -4.83 -8.93 -32.61
CA GLN A 101 -4.16 -9.14 -33.87
C GLN A 101 -5.14 -9.75 -34.86
N ALA A 102 -6.15 -10.47 -34.37
CA ALA A 102 -7.19 -11.07 -35.19
C ALA A 102 -8.14 -10.00 -35.75
N ASN A 103 -8.57 -9.04 -34.92
CA ASN A 103 -9.44 -7.93 -35.33
C ASN A 103 -8.69 -6.93 -36.23
N SER A 104 -7.45 -6.59 -35.87
CA SER A 104 -6.58 -5.78 -36.72
C SER A 104 -6.34 -6.41 -38.10
N LYS A 105 -6.00 -7.71 -38.15
CA LYS A 105 -5.86 -8.45 -39.42
C LYS A 105 -7.17 -8.52 -40.22
N ARG A 106 -8.32 -8.58 -39.57
CA ARG A 106 -9.63 -8.56 -40.24
C ARG A 106 -9.88 -7.19 -40.89
N ARG A 107 -9.71 -6.11 -40.13
CA ARG A 107 -9.88 -4.73 -40.62
C ARG A 107 -8.93 -4.39 -41.77
N VAL A 108 -7.67 -4.85 -41.70
CA VAL A 108 -6.70 -4.65 -42.79
C VAL A 108 -7.12 -5.39 -44.06
N ARG A 109 -7.62 -6.63 -43.95
CA ARG A 109 -8.13 -7.37 -45.12
C ARG A 109 -9.34 -6.70 -45.76
N GLU A 110 -10.28 -6.23 -44.95
CA GLU A 110 -11.47 -5.51 -45.44
C GLU A 110 -11.10 -4.20 -46.15
N LEU A 111 -10.11 -3.47 -45.63
CA LEU A 111 -9.58 -2.26 -46.29
C LEU A 111 -8.93 -2.58 -47.63
N ILE A 112 -8.10 -3.63 -47.69
CA ILE A 112 -7.46 -4.07 -48.94
C ILE A 112 -8.53 -4.45 -49.97
N GLU A 113 -9.50 -5.29 -49.60
CA GLU A 113 -10.56 -5.73 -50.51
C GLU A 113 -11.41 -4.56 -51.02
N HIS A 114 -11.73 -3.61 -50.14
CA HIS A 114 -12.49 -2.41 -50.53
C HIS A 114 -11.71 -1.52 -51.50
N LEU A 115 -10.42 -1.35 -51.27
CA LEU A 115 -9.55 -0.60 -52.16
C LEU A 115 -9.38 -1.31 -53.51
N GLU A 116 -9.14 -2.62 -53.52
CA GLU A 116 -9.06 -3.42 -54.74
C GLU A 116 -10.34 -3.31 -55.57
N LYS A 117 -11.53 -3.43 -54.97
CA LYS A 117 -12.81 -3.21 -55.66
C LYS A 117 -12.91 -1.80 -56.23
N LYS A 118 -12.51 -0.78 -55.47
CA LYS A 118 -12.58 0.62 -55.91
C LYS A 118 -11.63 0.90 -57.08
N PHE A 119 -10.42 0.33 -57.08
CA PHE A 119 -9.43 0.53 -58.13
C PHE A 119 -9.64 -0.36 -59.36
N THR A 120 -10.20 -1.57 -59.21
CA THR A 120 -10.62 -2.40 -60.35
C THR A 120 -11.83 -1.82 -61.07
N LEU A 121 -12.78 -1.21 -60.35
CA LEU A 121 -13.89 -0.47 -60.95
C LEU A 121 -13.44 0.83 -61.65
N ALA A 122 -12.36 1.47 -61.19
CA ALA A 122 -11.80 2.68 -61.80
C ALA A 122 -10.92 2.40 -63.04
N ALA A 123 -10.39 1.19 -63.19
CA ALA A 123 -9.53 0.80 -64.32
C ALA A 123 -10.31 0.22 -65.52
N GLY A 124 -11.63 0.14 -65.44
CA GLY A 124 -12.52 -0.40 -66.48
C GLY A 124 -13.31 0.64 -67.28
N GLN A 125 -12.93 1.91 -67.24
CA GLN A 125 -13.47 2.99 -68.09
C GLN A 125 -12.42 3.53 -69.05
#